data_AF-A0AAV2S4J2-F1
#
_entry.id   AF-A0AAV2S4J2-F1
#
_cell.length_a   1.000
_cell.length_b   1.000
_cell.length_c   1.000
_cell.angle_alpha   90.00
_cell.angle_beta   90.00
_cell.angle_gamma   90.00
#
_symmetry.space_group_name_H-M   'P 1'
#
loop_
_entity.id
_entity.type
_entity.pdbx_description
1 polymer ?
#
loop_
_entity_poly.entity_id
_entity_poly.type
_entity_poly.pdbx_seq_one_letter_code
_entity_poly.pdbx_strand_id
1 'polypeptide(L)'
;KIQKNHFSAVSFKKEINEYLDKSVQTQAILGPFKFSPISDLCFSPLMSVPKEETRRRVIVDFSFPPGKSINDGIPRTTYLDFDVEFSLPSVQSMVSRLNDLGRGCLLYKRDLKAAFRQFSTDPGDYRLTGLSWNNDIFC
;
A
#
# COMPACT_ATOMS: atom_id res chain seq x y z
N LYS A 1 -8.78 15.97 -8.59
CA LYS A 1 -7.64 16.75 -9.17
C LYS A 1 -6.39 15.90 -9.05
N ILE A 2 -5.64 15.69 -10.14
CA ILE A 2 -4.42 14.87 -10.12
C ILE A 2 -3.37 15.55 -9.22
N GLN A 3 -2.83 14.79 -8.26
CA GLN A 3 -1.75 15.25 -7.41
C GLN A 3 -0.40 15.14 -8.12
N LYS A 4 0.49 16.11 -7.88
CA LYS A 4 1.84 16.08 -8.44
C LYS A 4 2.68 15.04 -7.71
N ASN A 5 3.35 14.17 -8.46
CA ASN A 5 4.29 13.20 -7.89
C ASN A 5 5.45 13.89 -7.16
N HIS A 6 5.96 13.22 -6.13
CA HIS A 6 7.10 13.70 -5.35
C HIS A 6 8.35 13.78 -6.22
N PHE A 7 9.28 14.68 -5.85
CA PHE A 7 10.54 14.87 -6.59
C PHE A 7 11.29 13.55 -6.79
N SER A 8 11.31 12.69 -5.77
CA SER A 8 12.00 11.40 -5.84
C SER A 8 11.38 10.41 -6.84
N ALA A 9 10.10 10.51 -7.20
CA ALA A 9 9.57 9.71 -8.29
C ALA A 9 10.08 10.27 -9.64
N VAL A 10 10.05 11.59 -9.81
CA VAL A 10 10.49 12.26 -11.04
C VAL A 10 11.98 12.09 -11.31
N SER A 11 12.82 12.05 -10.28
CA SER A 11 14.27 11.83 -10.41
C SER A 11 14.65 10.40 -10.78
N PHE A 12 13.78 9.42 -10.48
CA PHE A 12 14.06 7.99 -10.63
C PHE A 12 12.99 7.33 -11.51
N LYS A 13 12.80 7.89 -12.72
CA LYS A 13 11.71 7.48 -13.64
C LYS A 13 11.80 6.03 -14.08
N LYS A 14 13.02 5.51 -14.25
CA LYS A 14 13.26 4.12 -14.67
C LYS A 14 12.63 3.16 -13.67
N GLU A 15 12.89 3.37 -12.38
CA GLU A 15 12.39 2.54 -11.30
C GLU A 15 10.87 2.66 -11.14
N ILE A 16 10.30 3.85 -11.40
CA ILE A 16 8.85 4.03 -11.42
C ILE A 16 8.22 3.26 -12.58
N ASN A 17 8.77 3.37 -13.80
CA ASN A 17 8.28 2.64 -14.97
C ASN A 17 8.33 1.13 -14.74
N GLU A 18 9.48 0.60 -14.31
CA GLU A 18 9.65 -0.83 -14.01
C GLU A 18 8.66 -1.32 -12.94
N TYR A 19 8.38 -0.49 -11.93
CA TYR A 19 7.39 -0.81 -10.90
C TYR A 19 5.96 -0.86 -11.47
N LEU A 20 5.56 0.11 -12.28
CA LEU A 20 4.23 0.15 -12.89
C LEU A 20 4.04 -1.00 -13.87
N ASP A 21 5.00 -1.23 -14.77
CA ASP A 21 4.96 -2.33 -15.74
C ASP A 21 4.80 -3.67 -15.03
N LYS A 22 5.61 -3.92 -13.99
CA LYS A 22 5.51 -5.14 -13.21
C LYS A 22 4.18 -5.26 -12.48
N SER A 23 3.68 -4.16 -11.92
CA SER A 23 2.43 -4.16 -11.17
C SER A 23 1.24 -4.46 -12.08
N VAL A 24 1.22 -3.90 -13.30
CA VAL A 24 0.24 -4.21 -14.35
C VAL A 24 0.35 -5.66 -14.80
N GLN A 25 1.56 -6.15 -15.08
CA GLN A 25 1.79 -7.56 -15.46
C GLN A 25 1.27 -8.55 -14.41
N THR A 26 1.41 -8.21 -13.13
CA THR A 26 0.90 -9.03 -12.01
C THR A 26 -0.57 -8.77 -11.67
N GLN A 27 -1.26 -7.90 -12.42
CA GLN A 27 -2.63 -7.44 -12.16
C GLN A 27 -2.84 -6.85 -10.75
N ALA A 28 -1.76 -6.36 -10.15
CA ALA A 28 -1.81 -5.68 -8.85
C ALA A 28 -2.29 -4.22 -8.98
N ILE A 29 -2.17 -3.64 -10.17
CA ILE A 29 -2.78 -2.38 -10.59
C ILE A 29 -3.33 -2.57 -12.01
N LEU A 30 -4.33 -1.78 -12.37
CA LEU A 30 -4.91 -1.71 -13.69
C LEU A 30 -4.43 -0.45 -14.43
N GLY A 31 -4.41 -0.51 -15.76
CA GLY A 31 -3.94 0.55 -16.64
C GLY A 31 -2.79 0.08 -17.55
N PRO A 32 -2.11 0.99 -18.26
CA PRO A 32 -2.38 2.42 -18.31
C PRO A 32 -3.72 2.74 -19.02
N PHE A 33 -4.50 3.67 -18.46
CA PHE A 33 -5.70 4.21 -19.07
C PHE A 33 -5.45 5.65 -19.55
N LYS A 34 -6.00 5.98 -20.74
CA LYS A 34 -5.97 7.37 -21.26
C LYS A 34 -7.00 8.28 -20.59
N PHE A 35 -8.08 7.69 -20.10
CA PHE A 35 -9.15 8.36 -19.40
C PHE A 35 -9.48 7.58 -18.14
N SER A 36 -9.93 8.27 -17.09
CA SER A 36 -10.24 7.61 -15.83
C SER A 36 -11.36 6.58 -16.05
N PRO A 37 -11.15 5.30 -15.68
CA PRO A 37 -12.21 4.29 -15.80
C PRO A 37 -13.34 4.51 -14.78
N ILE A 38 -13.10 5.33 -13.75
CA ILE A 38 -14.02 5.64 -12.65
C ILE A 38 -14.14 7.17 -12.53
N SER A 39 -15.36 7.68 -12.36
CA SER A 39 -15.67 9.13 -12.43
C SER A 39 -15.12 9.98 -11.27
N ASP A 40 -14.75 9.37 -10.14
CA ASP A 40 -14.34 10.05 -8.91
C ASP A 40 -13.00 9.57 -8.33
N LEU A 41 -12.11 9.10 -9.21
CA LEU A 41 -10.80 8.59 -8.82
C LEU A 41 -9.97 9.63 -8.03
N CYS A 42 -9.61 9.27 -6.80
CA CYS A 42 -8.69 9.99 -5.93
C CYS A 42 -7.25 9.62 -6.29
N PHE A 43 -6.41 10.62 -6.52
CA PHE A 43 -5.02 10.42 -6.94
C PHE A 43 -4.07 10.60 -5.77
N SER A 44 -3.24 9.59 -5.51
CA SER A 44 -2.11 9.66 -4.59
C SER A 44 -0.79 9.81 -5.34
N PRO A 45 0.13 10.67 -4.87
CA PRO A 45 1.41 10.86 -5.54
C PRO A 45 2.33 9.66 -5.32
N LEU A 46 3.14 9.37 -6.33
CA LEU A 46 4.24 8.40 -6.24
C LEU A 46 5.48 9.07 -5.65
N MET A 47 6.24 8.29 -4.88
CA MET A 47 7.60 8.60 -4.46
C MET A 47 8.50 7.37 -4.57
N SER A 48 9.81 7.59 -4.58
CA SER A 48 10.80 6.52 -4.48
C SER A 48 11.77 6.74 -3.31
N VAL A 49 12.14 5.67 -2.62
CA VAL A 49 13.14 5.68 -1.54
C VAL A 49 14.22 4.63 -1.80
N PRO A 50 15.49 4.89 -1.46
CA PRO A 50 16.52 3.86 -1.51
C PRO A 50 16.14 2.68 -0.60
N LYS A 51 16.33 1.45 -1.06
CA LYS A 51 16.13 0.23 -0.25
C LYS A 51 17.43 -0.56 -0.11
N GLU A 52 18.17 -0.67 -1.20
CA GLU A 52 19.51 -1.28 -1.31
C GLU A 52 20.38 -0.31 -2.13
N GLU A 53 21.68 -0.56 -2.25
CA GLU A 53 22.60 0.32 -3.02
C GLU A 53 22.12 0.59 -4.45
N THR A 54 21.54 -0.42 -5.10
CA THR A 54 21.11 -0.34 -6.50
C THR A 54 19.60 -0.43 -6.69
N ARG A 55 18.82 -0.60 -5.62
CA ARG A 55 17.36 -0.77 -5.70
C ARG A 55 16.61 0.28 -4.92
N ARG A 56 15.55 0.77 -5.54
CA ARG A 56 14.60 1.70 -4.93
C ARG A 56 13.27 1.02 -4.69
N ARG A 57 12.60 1.42 -3.62
CA ARG A 57 11.21 1.07 -3.36
C ARG A 57 10.34 2.22 -3.84
N VAL A 58 9.35 1.90 -4.68
CA VAL A 58 8.28 2.83 -5.04
C VAL A 58 7.19 2.76 -3.98
N ILE A 59 6.69 3.92 -3.59
CA ILE A 59 5.66 4.10 -2.58
C ILE A 59 4.55 4.95 -3.21
N VAL A 60 3.32 4.48 -3.06
CA VAL A 60 2.12 5.30 -3.26
C VAL A 60 1.87 6.02 -1.94
N ASP A 61 1.95 7.34 -1.94
CA ASP A 61 1.84 8.14 -0.73
C ASP A 61 0.36 8.43 -0.42
N PHE A 62 -0.27 7.48 0.25
CA PHE A 62 -1.65 7.59 0.75
C PHE A 62 -1.80 8.55 1.93
N SER A 63 -0.70 9.12 2.43
CA SER A 63 -0.67 10.08 3.54
C SER A 63 -0.47 11.53 3.07
N PHE A 64 -0.49 11.78 1.75
CA PHE A 64 -0.34 13.12 1.18
C PHE A 64 -1.61 13.62 0.46
N PRO A 65 -1.96 14.92 0.63
CA PRO A 65 -1.33 15.88 1.52
C PRO A 65 -1.82 15.68 2.96
N PRO A 66 -0.98 15.97 3.98
CA PRO A 66 -1.39 15.82 5.39
C PRO A 66 -2.69 16.58 5.70
N GLY A 67 -3.60 15.94 6.43
CA GLY A 67 -4.90 16.47 6.81
C GLY A 67 -5.99 16.38 5.73
N LYS A 68 -5.65 15.94 4.51
CA LYS A 68 -6.60 15.71 3.40
C LYS A 68 -6.23 14.50 2.56
N SER A 69 -5.39 13.62 3.10
CA SER A 69 -4.96 12.40 2.43
C SER A 69 -6.03 11.31 2.51
N ILE A 70 -5.85 10.23 1.76
CA ILE A 70 -6.74 9.08 1.82
C ILE A 70 -6.73 8.50 3.23
N ASN A 71 -5.55 8.35 3.83
CA ASN A 71 -5.39 7.84 5.19
C ASN A 71 -6.03 8.74 6.26
N ASP A 72 -6.14 10.05 6.04
CA ASP A 72 -6.82 10.96 6.97
C ASP A 72 -8.34 10.74 6.99
N GLY A 73 -8.89 10.21 5.90
CA GLY A 73 -10.32 9.91 5.77
C GLY A 73 -10.73 8.53 6.26
N ILE A 74 -9.77 7.64 6.58
CA ILE A 74 -10.06 6.28 7.04
C ILE A 74 -10.31 6.31 8.56
N PRO A 75 -11.50 5.89 9.04
CA PRO A 75 -11.77 5.77 10.46
C PRO A 75 -10.79 4.82 11.16
N ARG A 76 -10.32 5.20 12.35
CA ARG A 76 -9.32 4.42 13.11
C ARG A 76 -9.92 3.39 14.05
N THR A 77 -11.17 3.61 14.45
CA THR A 77 -11.85 2.84 15.51
C THR A 77 -13.10 2.15 15.01
N THR A 78 -13.43 2.27 13.72
CA THR A 78 -14.62 1.64 13.14
C THR A 78 -14.29 0.84 11.88
N TYR A 79 -15.02 -0.25 11.69
CA TYR A 79 -14.98 -1.08 10.49
C TYR A 79 -16.40 -1.59 10.20
N LEU A 80 -16.89 -1.38 8.96
CA LEU A 80 -18.27 -1.70 8.56
C LEU A 80 -19.33 -1.12 9.51
N ASP A 81 -19.13 0.12 9.97
CA ASP A 81 -19.99 0.83 10.93
C ASP A 81 -20.04 0.23 12.35
N PHE A 82 -19.15 -0.71 12.67
CA PHE A 82 -18.97 -1.23 14.02
C PHE A 82 -17.72 -0.66 14.67
N ASP A 83 -17.79 -0.32 15.95
CA ASP A 83 -16.60 -0.01 16.75
C ASP A 83 -15.74 -1.27 16.89
N VAL A 84 -14.45 -1.15 16.55
CA VAL A 84 -13.49 -2.24 16.64
C VAL A 84 -12.28 -1.80 17.45
N GLU A 85 -11.97 -2.58 18.49
CA GLU A 85 -10.72 -2.46 19.21
C GLU A 85 -9.65 -3.34 18.54
N PHE A 86 -8.80 -2.71 17.73
CA PHE A 86 -7.66 -3.40 17.12
C PHE A 86 -6.51 -3.51 18.13
N SER A 87 -6.29 -4.71 18.67
CA SER A 87 -5.05 -5.03 19.39
C SER A 87 -4.22 -6.03 18.58
N LEU A 88 -3.01 -5.61 18.20
CA LEU A 88 -2.02 -6.54 17.67
C LEU A 88 -1.41 -7.32 18.84
N PRO A 89 -1.08 -8.62 18.65
CA PRO A 89 -0.35 -9.38 19.66
C PRO A 89 0.95 -8.65 20.02
N SER A 90 1.15 -8.42 21.31
CA SER A 90 2.39 -7.81 21.78
C SER A 90 3.53 -8.84 21.79
N VAL A 91 4.77 -8.36 21.81
CA VAL A 91 5.93 -9.24 22.03
C VAL A 91 5.78 -9.98 23.36
N GLN A 92 5.27 -9.29 24.38
CA GLN A 92 5.06 -9.88 25.71
C GLN A 92 4.02 -11.02 25.69
N SER A 93 2.92 -10.87 24.96
CA SER A 93 1.91 -11.94 24.86
C SER A 93 2.47 -13.16 24.13
N MET A 94 3.31 -12.94 23.11
CA MET A 94 4.02 -14.03 22.44
C MET A 94 5.00 -14.72 23.39
N VAL A 95 5.82 -13.98 24.15
CA VAL A 95 6.77 -14.53 25.12
C VAL A 95 6.06 -15.34 26.21
N SER A 96 4.97 -14.82 26.77
CA SER A 96 4.15 -15.55 27.76
C SER A 96 3.70 -16.89 27.18
N ARG A 97 3.20 -16.88 25.95
CA ARG A 97 2.72 -18.09 25.28
C ARG A 97 3.84 -19.12 25.04
N LEU A 98 5.07 -18.68 24.77
CA LEU A 98 6.23 -19.57 24.66
C LEU A 98 6.62 -20.17 25.99
N ASN A 99 6.56 -19.39 27.08
CA ASN A 99 6.82 -19.88 28.42
C ASN A 99 5.79 -20.94 28.84
N ASP A 100 4.51 -20.72 28.52
CA ASP A 100 3.42 -21.66 28.82
C ASP A 100 3.57 -23.00 28.08
N LEU A 101 4.08 -22.98 26.84
CA LEU A 101 4.40 -24.19 26.08
C LEU A 101 5.60 -24.97 26.65
N GLY A 102 6.41 -24.31 27.47
CA GLY A 102 7.50 -24.93 28.21
C GLY A 102 8.75 -25.24 27.38
N ARG A 103 9.75 -25.78 28.09
CA ARG A 103 11.06 -26.12 27.52
C ARG A 103 10.92 -27.26 26.52
N GLY A 104 11.52 -27.11 25.35
CA GLY A 104 11.48 -28.10 24.27
C GLY A 104 10.36 -27.87 23.26
N CYS A 105 9.58 -26.78 23.37
CA CYS A 105 8.60 -26.43 22.34
C CYS A 105 9.30 -26.16 20.99
N LEU A 106 8.63 -26.58 19.91
CA LEU A 106 9.12 -26.37 18.55
C LEU A 106 8.50 -25.08 17.98
N LEU A 107 9.34 -24.27 17.34
CA LEU A 107 8.97 -22.99 16.76
C LEU A 107 9.08 -23.04 15.25
N TYR A 108 8.04 -22.58 14.57
CA TYR A 108 8.05 -22.40 13.13
C TYR A 108 7.62 -20.97 12.79
N LYS A 109 8.43 -20.29 11.98
CA LYS A 109 8.15 -18.95 11.47
C LYS A 109 7.94 -19.01 9.97
N ARG A 110 6.82 -18.46 9.52
CA ARG A 110 6.53 -18.24 8.10
C ARG A 110 6.31 -16.76 7.84
N ASP A 111 7.01 -16.25 6.83
CA ASP A 111 6.82 -14.89 6.32
C ASP A 111 5.96 -14.94 5.06
N LEU A 112 4.90 -14.12 5.02
CA LEU A 112 4.04 -14.01 3.85
C LEU A 112 4.55 -12.89 2.94
N LYS A 113 5.18 -13.29 1.83
CA LYS A 113 5.66 -12.35 0.82
C LYS A 113 4.51 -11.49 0.29
N ALA A 114 4.68 -10.17 0.34
CA ALA A 114 3.71 -9.20 -0.15
C ALA A 114 2.28 -9.41 0.42
N ALA A 115 2.16 -9.71 1.71
CA ALA A 115 0.91 -10.07 2.39
C ALA A 115 -0.32 -9.24 1.95
N PHE A 116 -0.24 -7.91 1.98
CA PHE A 116 -1.38 -7.05 1.60
C PHE A 116 -1.78 -7.15 0.12
N ARG A 117 -0.86 -7.50 -0.78
CA ARG A 117 -1.16 -7.69 -2.20
C ARG A 117 -1.78 -9.05 -2.52
N GLN A 118 -1.86 -9.94 -1.52
CA GLN A 118 -2.56 -11.21 -1.68
C GLN A 118 -4.08 -11.04 -1.50
N PHE A 119 -4.50 -9.94 -0.91
CA PHE A 119 -5.91 -9.59 -0.75
C PHE A 119 -6.33 -8.62 -1.85
N SER A 120 -7.54 -8.82 -2.37
CA SER A 120 -8.16 -7.86 -3.27
C SER A 120 -8.60 -6.62 -2.49
N THR A 121 -8.42 -5.45 -3.08
CA THR A 121 -9.05 -4.22 -2.59
C THR A 121 -10.57 -4.35 -2.71
N ASP A 122 -11.30 -3.78 -1.75
CA ASP A 122 -12.75 -3.71 -1.81
C ASP A 122 -13.18 -2.92 -3.07
N PRO A 123 -14.15 -3.42 -3.87
CA PRO A 123 -14.60 -2.70 -5.06
C PRO A 123 -15.11 -1.28 -4.81
N GLY A 124 -15.67 -1.00 -3.63
CA GLY A 124 -16.09 0.34 -3.20
C GLY A 124 -14.93 1.32 -2.96
N ASP A 125 -13.72 0.78 -2.78
CA ASP A 125 -12.50 1.53 -2.55
C ASP A 125 -11.61 1.66 -3.80
N TYR A 126 -12.00 1.13 -4.95
CA TYR A 126 -11.23 1.31 -6.21
C TYR A 126 -11.06 2.78 -6.60
N ARG A 127 -12.04 3.63 -6.25
CA ARG A 127 -11.90 5.07 -6.43
C ARG A 127 -10.75 5.69 -5.61
N LEU A 128 -10.21 4.99 -4.60
CA LEU A 128 -9.13 5.46 -3.74
C LEU A 128 -7.74 4.98 -4.20
N THR A 129 -7.63 4.20 -5.27
CA THR A 129 -6.35 3.60 -5.69
C THR A 129 -5.66 4.35 -6.84
N GLY A 130 -6.18 5.52 -7.20
CA GLY A 130 -5.73 6.27 -8.37
C GLY A 130 -4.27 6.72 -8.33
N LEU A 131 -3.56 6.48 -9.43
CA LEU A 131 -2.20 6.94 -9.70
C LEU A 131 -2.16 7.65 -11.05
N SER A 132 -1.27 8.62 -11.18
CA SER A 132 -1.01 9.31 -12.45
C SER A 132 0.47 9.31 -12.75
N TRP A 133 0.85 8.85 -13.95
CA TRP A 133 2.24 8.82 -14.39
C TRP A 133 2.34 9.04 -15.90
N ASN A 134 3.16 10.00 -16.34
CA ASN A 134 3.37 10.32 -17.76
C ASN A 134 2.08 10.51 -18.60
N ASN A 135 1.07 11.17 -18.04
CA ASN A 135 -0.26 11.39 -18.64
C ASN A 135 -1.12 10.11 -18.78
N ASP A 136 -0.68 9.00 -18.22
CA ASP A 136 -1.48 7.79 -18.07
C ASP A 136 -2.02 7.65 -16.65
N ILE A 137 -3.20 7.03 -16.55
CA ILE A 137 -3.91 6.76 -15.29
C ILE A 137 -3.78 5.27 -14.96
N PHE A 138 -3.56 4.97 -13.68
CA PHE A 138 -3.58 3.63 -13.13
C PHE A 138 -4.48 3.60 -11.89
N CYS A 139 -5.07 2.46 -11.58
CA CYS A 139 -5.90 2.25 -10.39
C CYS A 139 -5.87 0.79 -9.94
#